data_AF-A0A6H9RRA6-F1
#
_entry.id   AF-A0A6H9RRA6-F1
#
_cell.length_a   1.000
_cell.length_b   1.000
_cell.length_c   1.000
_cell.angle_alpha   90.00
_cell.angle_beta   90.00
_cell.angle_gamma   90.00
#
_symmetry.space_group_name_H-M   'P 1'
#
loop_
_entity.id
_entity.type
_entity.pdbx_description
1 polymer ?
#
loop_
_entity_poly.entity_id
_entity_poly.type
_entity_poly.pdbx_seq_one_letter_code
_entity_poly.pdbx_strand_id
1 'polypeptide(L)'
;VYPGNFGVFDWGGISVDPVRQIAFVNPSYMAFKSKLVPAAEVAGGPGRKSETEGVQPNKGAPYGVILEALLSPMGLPCQAPAWGYVAAVDLTNNKTLWKHKNGTVRDSSPVPIPLSMGVPSLGGTFTTASGLAFLSGTLDQYLRA
;
A
#
# COMPACT_ATOMS: atom_id res chain seq x y z
N VAL A 1 10.36 4.76 -8.80
CA VAL A 1 10.62 4.93 -7.34
C VAL A 1 10.08 3.70 -6.62
N TYR A 2 10.86 3.12 -5.70
CA TYR A 2 10.46 1.94 -4.90
C TYR A 2 11.13 1.98 -3.51
N PRO A 3 10.37 1.84 -2.41
CA PRO A 3 8.91 1.93 -2.34
C PRO A 3 8.42 3.28 -2.86
N GLY A 4 7.25 3.30 -3.51
CA GLY A 4 6.68 4.48 -4.15
C GLY A 4 5.85 5.34 -3.20
N ASN A 5 4.80 6.00 -3.71
CA ASN A 5 4.12 7.07 -2.98
C ASN A 5 3.48 6.61 -1.65
N PHE A 6 3.02 5.35 -1.58
CA PHE A 6 2.46 4.76 -0.36
C PHE A 6 3.50 4.45 0.74
N GLY A 7 4.79 4.59 0.44
CA GLY A 7 5.85 4.12 1.31
C GLY A 7 5.73 2.62 1.63
N VAL A 8 6.30 2.23 2.77
CA VAL A 8 6.11 0.88 3.35
C VAL A 8 4.95 0.87 4.35
N PHE A 9 4.87 1.92 5.14
CA PHE A 9 3.80 2.17 6.09
C PHE A 9 3.22 3.54 5.78
N ASP A 10 1.90 3.60 5.66
CA ASP A 10 1.17 4.81 5.36
C ASP A 10 0.28 5.20 6.56
N TRP A 11 -0.64 6.14 6.35
CA TRP A 11 -1.55 6.71 7.35
C TRP A 11 -2.38 5.71 8.17
N GLY A 12 -2.57 4.47 7.70
CA GLY A 12 -3.27 3.41 8.43
C GLY A 12 -2.58 2.99 9.74
N GLY A 13 -1.28 3.24 9.88
CA GLY A 13 -0.54 2.94 11.11
C GLY A 13 -0.41 1.45 11.43
N ILE A 14 -0.21 1.14 12.71
CA ILE A 14 -0.03 -0.22 13.23
C ILE A 14 -0.84 -0.40 14.52
N SER A 15 -1.03 -1.64 14.94
CA SER A 15 -1.58 -1.98 16.25
C SER A 15 -0.54 -2.71 17.08
N VAL A 16 -0.58 -2.48 18.39
CA VAL A 16 0.37 -3.03 19.34
C VAL A 16 -0.40 -3.75 20.44
N ASP A 17 0.00 -4.99 20.70
CA ASP A 17 -0.36 -5.70 21.92
C ASP A 17 0.69 -5.37 22.99
N PRO A 18 0.37 -4.53 23.99
CA PRO A 18 1.34 -4.12 24.99
C PRO A 18 1.63 -5.21 26.03
N VAL A 19 0.80 -6.25 26.15
CA VAL A 19 1.04 -7.35 27.09
C VAL A 19 2.04 -8.33 26.48
N ARG A 20 1.84 -8.68 25.20
CA ARG A 20 2.72 -9.61 24.48
C ARG A 20 3.93 -8.94 23.84
N GLN A 21 3.96 -7.60 23.81
CA GLN A 21 4.99 -6.80 23.13
C GLN A 21 5.10 -7.15 21.65
N ILE A 22 3.95 -7.28 20.98
CA ILE A 22 3.87 -7.61 19.55
C ILE A 22 3.23 -6.45 18.79
N ALA A 23 3.89 -6.00 17.73
CA ALA A 23 3.28 -5.12 16.74
C ALA A 23 2.70 -5.96 15.59
N PHE A 24 1.45 -5.68 15.25
CA PHE A 24 0.78 -6.23 14.08
C PHE A 24 0.72 -5.14 13.00
N VAL A 25 1.29 -5.46 11.83
CA VAL A 25 1.67 -4.46 10.83
C VAL A 25 1.29 -4.91 9.41
N ASN A 26 1.05 -3.95 8.52
CA ASN A 26 0.64 -4.20 7.13
C ASN A 26 1.54 -3.52 6.08
N PRO A 27 2.81 -3.93 5.94
CA PRO A 27 3.74 -3.26 5.05
C PRO A 27 3.36 -3.44 3.58
N SER A 28 3.39 -2.35 2.82
CA SER A 28 3.13 -2.29 1.39
C SER A 28 4.41 -2.04 0.59
N TYR A 29 4.50 -2.59 -0.61
CA TYR A 29 5.68 -2.56 -1.46
C TYR A 29 5.27 -2.31 -2.92
N MET A 30 4.82 -1.07 -3.18
CA MET A 30 4.37 -0.67 -4.50
C MET A 30 5.38 0.22 -5.22
N ALA A 31 5.71 -0.13 -6.45
CA ALA A 31 6.53 0.70 -7.31
C ALA A 31 5.67 1.75 -8.03
N PHE A 32 6.21 2.96 -8.18
CA PHE A 32 5.57 4.07 -8.88
C PHE A 32 6.51 4.67 -9.92
N LYS A 33 5.92 5.11 -11.03
CA LYS A 33 6.55 6.03 -11.98
C LYS A 33 6.25 7.45 -11.53
N SER A 34 7.29 8.27 -11.45
CA SER A 34 7.19 9.68 -11.08
C SER A 34 7.89 10.49 -12.15
N LYS A 35 7.13 11.17 -13.01
CA LYS A 35 7.67 12.02 -14.07
C LYS A 35 7.60 13.47 -13.64
N LEU A 36 8.74 14.12 -13.52
CA LEU A 36 8.80 15.57 -13.30
C LEU A 36 8.38 16.28 -14.59
N VAL A 37 7.52 17.29 -14.46
CA VAL A 37 7.07 18.14 -15.57
C VAL A 37 7.17 19.61 -15.16
N PRO A 38 7.54 20.53 -16.07
CA PRO A 38 7.58 21.95 -15.75
C PRO A 38 6.25 22.47 -15.17
N ALA A 39 6.32 23.39 -14.20
CA ALA A 39 5.11 23.89 -13.52
C ALA A 39 4.11 24.57 -14.47
N ALA A 40 4.59 25.16 -15.56
CA ALA A 40 3.73 25.75 -16.60
C ALA A 40 2.89 24.69 -17.34
N GLU A 41 3.40 23.46 -17.49
CA GLU A 41 2.71 22.36 -18.15
C GLU A 41 1.69 21.66 -17.24
N VAL A 42 1.82 21.82 -15.92
CA VAL A 42 0.87 21.31 -14.91
C VAL A 42 -0.52 21.92 -15.09
N ALA A 43 -0.59 23.22 -15.41
CA ALA A 43 -1.86 23.94 -15.57
C ALA A 43 -2.63 23.58 -16.86
N GLY A 44 -1.93 23.04 -17.87
CA GLY A 44 -2.51 22.60 -19.15
C GLY A 44 -2.51 21.08 -19.37
N GLY A 45 -2.03 20.31 -18.40
CA GLY A 45 -1.91 18.86 -18.46
C GLY A 45 -3.20 18.11 -18.08
N PRO A 46 -3.20 16.76 -18.18
CA PRO A 46 -4.29 15.95 -17.67
C PRO A 46 -4.52 16.21 -16.18
N GLY A 47 -5.78 16.37 -15.76
CA GLY A 47 -6.11 16.72 -14.38
C GLY A 47 -5.61 15.72 -13.34
N ARG A 48 -5.53 16.16 -12.07
CA ARG A 48 -5.30 15.27 -10.93
C ARG A 48 -6.42 14.23 -10.85
N LYS A 49 -6.07 12.95 -10.73
CA LYS A 49 -7.05 11.87 -10.57
C LYS A 49 -7.19 11.43 -9.11
N SER A 50 -6.07 11.23 -8.43
CA SER A 50 -6.05 10.84 -7.02
C SER A 50 -4.78 11.35 -6.32
N GLU A 51 -4.53 10.91 -5.09
CA GLU A 51 -3.25 11.14 -4.39
C GLU A 51 -2.10 10.32 -4.98
N THR A 52 -2.40 9.23 -5.69
CA THR A 52 -1.41 8.32 -6.27
C THR A 52 -1.42 8.24 -7.81
N GLU A 53 -2.34 8.94 -8.47
CA GLU A 53 -2.49 8.93 -9.92
C GLU A 53 -2.72 10.33 -10.51
N GLY A 54 -2.05 10.59 -11.64
CA GLY A 54 -2.19 11.80 -12.43
C GLY A 54 -1.25 12.91 -11.98
N VAL A 55 -1.56 14.13 -12.41
CA VAL A 55 -0.76 15.31 -12.12
C VAL A 55 -0.89 15.71 -10.65
N GLN A 56 0.25 15.82 -9.97
CA GLN A 56 0.42 16.36 -8.63
C GLN A 56 1.09 17.73 -8.72
N PRO A 57 0.33 18.83 -8.58
CA PRO A 57 0.89 20.18 -8.55
C PRO A 57 1.80 20.37 -7.33
N ASN A 58 2.94 21.03 -7.53
CA ASN A 58 3.87 21.33 -6.45
C ASN A 58 4.07 22.84 -6.35
N LYS A 59 3.12 23.52 -5.67
CA LYS A 59 3.09 24.98 -5.58
C LYS A 59 4.38 25.51 -4.95
N GLY A 60 5.03 26.45 -5.62
CA GLY A 60 6.31 27.04 -5.18
C GLY A 60 7.55 26.38 -5.77
N ALA A 61 7.42 25.21 -6.40
CA ALA A 61 8.49 24.58 -7.17
C ALA A 61 8.35 24.88 -8.68
N PRO A 62 9.46 24.86 -9.45
CA PRO A 62 9.41 25.06 -10.91
C PRO A 62 8.89 23.83 -11.68
N TYR A 63 8.40 22.80 -10.99
CA TYR A 63 7.91 21.55 -11.58
C TYR A 63 6.70 21.01 -10.80
N GLY A 64 5.89 20.16 -11.43
CA GLY A 64 4.98 19.22 -10.79
C GLY A 64 5.39 17.77 -11.07
N VAL A 65 4.59 16.81 -10.62
CA VAL A 65 4.88 15.37 -10.80
C VAL A 65 3.67 14.66 -11.39
N ILE A 66 3.84 13.91 -12.47
CA ILE A 66 2.85 12.93 -12.93
C ILE A 66 3.16 11.61 -12.21
N LEU A 67 2.25 11.18 -11.34
CA LEU A 67 2.34 9.91 -10.61
C LEU A 67 1.49 8.84 -11.29
N GLU A 68 2.06 7.64 -11.41
CA GLU A 68 1.34 6.45 -11.86
C GLU A 68 1.89 5.23 -11.12
N ALA A 69 1.00 4.33 -10.68
CA ALA A 69 1.42 3.02 -10.21
C ALA A 69 2.12 2.24 -11.35
N LEU A 70 3.14 1.45 -11.02
CA LEU A 70 3.82 0.59 -11.99
C LEU A 70 2.98 -0.68 -12.22
N LEU A 71 2.12 -0.62 -13.23
CA LEU A 71 1.17 -1.69 -13.55
C LEU A 71 1.58 -2.47 -14.82
N SER A 72 1.17 -3.73 -14.86
CA SER A 72 1.15 -4.59 -16.05
C SER A 72 0.10 -4.10 -17.05
N PRO A 73 0.13 -4.61 -18.31
CA PRO A 73 -0.96 -4.37 -19.27
C PRO A 73 -2.35 -4.79 -18.79
N MET A 74 -2.45 -5.68 -17.80
CA MET A 74 -3.72 -6.12 -17.20
C MET A 74 -4.21 -5.20 -16.08
N GLY A 75 -3.52 -4.08 -15.80
CA GLY A 75 -3.88 -3.14 -14.73
C GLY A 75 -3.50 -3.59 -13.32
N LEU A 76 -2.86 -4.75 -13.16
CA LEU A 76 -2.33 -5.24 -11.88
C LEU A 76 -0.86 -4.82 -11.72
N PRO A 77 -0.38 -4.54 -10.49
CA PRO A 77 1.05 -4.23 -10.28
C PRO A 77 1.95 -5.35 -10.82
N CYS A 78 3.06 -5.00 -11.46
CA CYS A 78 3.92 -5.96 -12.18
C CYS A 78 5.27 -6.22 -11.51
N GLN A 79 5.49 -5.64 -10.32
CA GLN A 79 6.68 -5.88 -9.51
C GLN A 79 6.57 -7.17 -8.68
N ALA A 80 7.69 -7.86 -8.53
CA ALA A 80 7.89 -8.94 -7.55
C ALA A 80 8.81 -8.43 -6.42
N PRO A 81 8.66 -8.88 -5.16
CA PRO A 81 7.69 -9.84 -4.63
C PRO A 81 6.30 -9.21 -4.39
N ALA A 82 5.46 -9.81 -3.53
CA ALA A 82 4.08 -9.34 -3.28
C ALA A 82 4.02 -7.85 -2.86
N TRP A 83 2.92 -7.20 -3.20
CA TRP A 83 2.76 -5.74 -3.06
C TRP A 83 2.26 -5.31 -1.68
N GLY A 84 1.76 -6.25 -0.89
CA GLY A 84 1.34 -6.03 0.48
C GLY A 84 1.39 -7.31 1.30
N TYR A 85 1.76 -7.14 2.56
CA TYR A 85 1.87 -8.21 3.54
C TYR A 85 1.14 -7.84 4.82
N VAL A 86 0.86 -8.86 5.61
CA VAL A 86 0.56 -8.74 7.04
C VAL A 86 1.68 -9.45 7.80
N ALA A 87 2.14 -8.86 8.89
CA ALA A 87 3.23 -9.41 9.69
C ALA A 87 3.03 -9.13 11.18
N ALA A 88 3.60 -9.99 12.02
CA ALA A 88 3.81 -9.72 13.43
C ALA A 88 5.30 -9.51 13.70
N VAL A 89 5.61 -8.52 14.52
CA VAL A 89 6.97 -8.16 14.93
C VAL A 89 7.02 -8.15 16.46
N ASP A 90 8.01 -8.85 17.01
CA ASP A 90 8.35 -8.81 18.42
C ASP A 90 9.08 -7.49 18.72
N LEU A 91 8.49 -6.64 19.56
CA LEU A 91 9.01 -5.32 19.91
C LEU A 91 10.18 -5.39 20.89
N THR A 92 10.43 -6.52 21.53
CA THR A 92 11.54 -6.68 22.48
C THR A 92 12.88 -6.89 21.79
N ASN A 93 12.86 -7.45 20.58
CA ASN A 93 14.06 -7.83 19.83
C ASN A 93 14.01 -7.48 18.34
N ASN A 94 12.94 -6.79 17.90
CA ASN A 94 12.70 -6.35 16.52
C ASN A 94 12.65 -7.48 15.47
N LYS A 95 12.37 -8.73 15.88
CA LYS A 95 12.28 -9.86 14.95
C LYS A 95 10.86 -9.99 14.41
N THR A 96 10.77 -10.21 13.11
CA THR A 96 9.52 -10.62 12.47
C THR A 96 9.20 -12.05 12.88
N LEU A 97 8.10 -12.23 13.62
CA LEU A 97 7.62 -13.54 14.06
C LEU A 97 7.05 -14.34 12.89
N TRP A 98 6.25 -13.68 12.05
CA TRP A 98 5.70 -14.24 10.83
C TRP A 98 5.35 -13.14 9.84
N LYS A 99 5.25 -13.50 8.55
CA LYS A 99 4.87 -12.59 7.46
C LYS A 99 4.11 -13.35 6.38
N HIS A 100 2.91 -12.89 6.04
CA HIS A 100 2.04 -13.50 5.03
C HIS A 100 1.62 -12.49 3.97
N LYS A 101 1.37 -12.98 2.75
CA LYS A 101 0.77 -12.14 1.68
C LYS A 101 -0.62 -11.71 2.13
N ASN A 102 -0.93 -10.44 1.99
CA ASN A 102 -2.21 -9.89 2.42
C ASN A 102 -3.23 -9.85 1.27
N GLY A 103 -4.41 -10.46 1.43
CA GLY A 103 -5.50 -10.36 0.46
C GLY A 103 -5.22 -10.91 -0.95
N THR A 104 -6.18 -10.67 -1.83
CA THR A 104 -6.26 -11.22 -3.19
C THR A 104 -6.52 -10.15 -4.24
N VAL A 105 -6.34 -10.50 -5.51
CA VAL A 105 -6.64 -9.61 -6.66
C VAL A 105 -8.06 -9.77 -7.20
N ARG A 106 -8.93 -10.52 -6.52
CA ARG A 106 -10.26 -10.94 -7.01
C ARG A 106 -11.05 -9.79 -7.65
N ASP A 107 -11.12 -8.64 -6.97
CA ASP A 107 -11.97 -7.52 -7.36
C ASP A 107 -11.23 -6.48 -8.24
N SER A 108 -9.95 -6.70 -8.51
CA SER A 108 -9.10 -5.82 -9.35
C SER A 108 -8.59 -6.51 -10.62
N SER A 109 -8.73 -7.83 -10.73
CA SER A 109 -8.34 -8.61 -11.91
C SER A 109 -9.44 -8.62 -12.98
N PRO A 110 -9.10 -8.64 -14.28
CA PRO A 110 -10.09 -8.72 -15.36
C PRO A 110 -11.04 -9.93 -15.27
N VAL A 111 -10.59 -11.03 -14.66
CA VAL A 111 -11.38 -12.22 -14.38
C VAL A 111 -11.33 -12.44 -12.86
N PRO A 112 -12.46 -12.57 -12.14
CA PRO A 112 -12.50 -12.50 -10.68
C PRO A 112 -11.98 -13.77 -9.99
N ILE A 113 -10.66 -13.99 -10.05
CA ILE A 113 -9.97 -15.15 -9.46
C ILE A 113 -9.29 -14.70 -8.16
N PRO A 114 -9.56 -15.36 -7.01
CA PRO A 114 -9.03 -14.97 -5.71
C PRO A 114 -7.56 -15.43 -5.52
N LEU A 115 -6.65 -14.94 -6.36
CA LEU A 115 -5.23 -15.24 -6.24
C LEU A 115 -4.60 -14.40 -5.12
N SER A 116 -4.00 -15.08 -4.14
CA SER A 116 -3.25 -14.46 -3.03
C SER A 116 -1.91 -13.89 -3.49
N MET A 117 -1.98 -12.74 -4.17
CA MET A 117 -0.83 -12.03 -4.73
C MET A 117 -0.18 -11.08 -3.72
N GLY A 118 -0.87 -10.79 -2.60
CA GLY A 118 -0.44 -9.80 -1.62
C GLY A 118 -0.70 -8.39 -2.14
N VAL A 119 -1.88 -7.86 -1.84
CA VAL A 119 -2.35 -6.53 -2.21
C VAL A 119 -2.05 -5.51 -1.10
N PRO A 120 -1.81 -4.25 -1.45
CA PRO A 120 -1.66 -3.19 -0.45
C PRO A 120 -2.92 -3.06 0.41
N SER A 121 -2.74 -2.56 1.63
CA SER A 121 -3.84 -2.11 2.48
C SER A 121 -3.55 -0.73 3.06
N LEU A 122 -4.55 0.14 3.01
CA LEU A 122 -4.51 1.48 3.60
C LEU A 122 -5.31 1.56 4.90
N GLY A 123 -6.14 0.55 5.19
CA GLY A 123 -6.84 0.45 6.45
C GLY A 123 -5.88 0.21 7.61
N GLY A 124 -6.22 0.78 8.77
CA GLY A 124 -5.49 0.52 9.99
C GLY A 124 -5.73 -0.90 10.52
N THR A 125 -4.77 -1.37 11.30
CA THR A 125 -4.90 -2.63 12.02
C THR A 125 -5.43 -2.38 13.43
N PHE A 126 -6.06 -3.39 14.03
CA PHE A 126 -6.40 -3.34 15.45
C PHE A 126 -6.21 -4.73 16.08
N THR A 127 -5.78 -4.76 17.34
CA THR A 127 -5.59 -6.00 18.09
C THR A 127 -6.39 -5.95 19.39
N THR A 128 -6.80 -7.12 19.87
CA THR A 128 -7.64 -7.26 21.07
C THR A 128 -6.89 -8.04 22.16
N ALA A 129 -7.32 -7.88 23.42
CA ALA A 129 -6.74 -8.60 24.55
C ALA A 129 -6.82 -10.14 24.42
N SER A 130 -7.82 -10.65 23.65
CA SER A 130 -7.96 -12.08 23.36
C SER A 130 -6.87 -12.63 22.44
N GLY A 131 -6.01 -11.77 21.88
CA GLY A 131 -4.95 -12.16 20.93
C GLY A 131 -5.42 -12.24 19.48
N LEU A 132 -6.60 -11.71 19.15
CA LEU A 132 -7.03 -11.55 17.75
C LEU A 132 -6.50 -10.23 17.20
N ALA A 133 -6.06 -10.24 15.95
CA ALA A 133 -5.60 -9.05 15.25
C ALA A 133 -6.29 -8.96 13.91
N PHE A 134 -6.82 -7.78 13.59
CA PHE A 134 -7.66 -7.57 12.44
C PHE A 134 -7.02 -6.60 11.46
N LEU A 135 -7.30 -6.84 10.18
CA LEU A 135 -6.90 -5.98 9.08
C LEU A 135 -8.05 -5.80 8.09
N SER A 136 -8.23 -4.57 7.63
CA SER A 136 -9.20 -4.19 6.60
C SER A 136 -8.56 -3.26 5.57
N GLY A 137 -9.35 -2.79 4.61
CA GLY A 137 -8.88 -1.81 3.62
C GLY A 137 -7.87 -2.38 2.61
N THR A 138 -7.91 -3.69 2.38
CA THR A 138 -7.27 -4.35 1.24
C THR A 138 -8.06 -4.12 -0.03
N LEU A 139 -7.42 -4.29 -1.20
CA LEU A 139 -8.09 -4.13 -2.50
C LEU A 139 -9.32 -5.02 -2.69
N ASP A 140 -9.35 -6.19 -2.05
CA ASP A 140 -10.47 -7.14 -2.11
C ASP A 140 -11.59 -6.88 -1.09
N GLN A 141 -11.57 -5.76 -0.36
CA GLN A 141 -12.68 -5.31 0.49
C GLN A 141 -13.08 -6.26 1.63
N TYR A 142 -12.19 -7.12 2.10
CA TYR A 142 -12.44 -8.01 3.24
C TYR A 142 -11.96 -7.43 4.57
N LEU A 143 -12.65 -7.80 5.65
CA LEU A 143 -12.12 -7.77 7.03
C LEU A 143 -11.55 -9.15 7.36
N ARG A 144 -10.31 -9.20 7.86
CA ARG A 144 -9.59 -10.42 8.23
C ARG A 144 -9.22 -10.42 9.71
N ALA A 145 -9.09 -11.61 10.28
CA ALA A 145 -8.66 -11.89 11.64
C ALA A 145 -7.60 -13.00 11.62
#